data_AF-A0A937S3M9-F1
#
_entry.id   AF-A0A937S3M9-F1
#
_cell.length_a   1.000
_cell.length_b   1.000
_cell.length_c   1.000
_cell.angle_alpha   90.00
_cell.angle_beta   90.00
_cell.angle_gamma   90.00
#
_symmetry.space_group_name_H-M   'P 1'
#
loop_
_entity.id
_entity.type
_entity.pdbx_description
1 polymer ?
#
loop_
_entity_poly.entity_id
_entity_poly.type
_entity_poly.pdbx_seq_one_letter_code
_entity_poly.pdbx_strand_id
1 'polypeptide(L)'
;MQLLAVQSKQAFYAGCVGLALMIAPSSSLAVMVEEVPNPRQANRGWVSDTANILNAATEKKLNQTISQLEAKNGTEIAVVTVPNTAPSETPKAFATQLFNHWKIGKANSNNGVLFLVSKGDRRVEIETGYGIEPVLPNAQVQRFARFLIFKPLHGC
;
A
#
# COMPACT_ATOMS: atom_id res chain seq x y z
N MET A 1 6.63 77.95 29.36
CA MET A 1 5.58 77.78 30.39
C MET A 1 5.72 76.39 30.98
N GLN A 2 5.66 76.25 32.30
CA GLN A 2 6.02 75.06 33.08
C GLN A 2 4.88 74.04 33.25
N LEU A 3 5.24 72.85 33.80
CA LEU A 3 4.41 71.75 34.36
C LEU A 3 3.65 70.87 33.30
N LEU A 4 3.31 69.58 33.53
CA LEU A 4 3.37 68.68 34.72
C LEU A 4 3.69 67.20 34.33
N ALA A 5 3.89 66.33 35.34
CA ALA A 5 3.61 64.86 35.47
C ALA A 5 3.55 63.94 34.21
N VAL A 6 4.24 62.79 34.07
CA VAL A 6 4.94 61.84 34.96
C VAL A 6 4.08 61.06 35.97
N GLN A 7 4.12 59.70 35.86
CA GLN A 7 3.56 58.64 36.74
C GLN A 7 2.01 58.53 36.77
N SER A 8 1.36 57.37 36.64
CA SER A 8 1.66 56.03 37.15
C SER A 8 0.67 54.98 36.60
N LYS A 9 1.14 53.74 36.39
CA LYS A 9 0.45 52.43 36.53
C LYS A 9 1.11 51.36 35.65
N GLN A 10 2.26 50.86 36.09
CA GLN A 10 2.59 49.47 35.82
C GLN A 10 1.86 48.60 36.85
N ALA A 11 0.99 47.71 36.40
CA ALA A 11 0.52 46.58 37.20
C ALA A 11 -0.03 45.46 36.29
N PHE A 12 0.68 44.33 36.30
CA PHE A 12 0.11 42.97 36.26
C PHE A 12 -1.09 42.69 35.36
N TYR A 13 -0.82 42.13 34.19
CA TYR A 13 -1.48 40.88 33.78
C TYR A 13 -0.42 39.90 33.25
N ALA A 14 0.20 39.17 34.18
CA ALA A 14 0.88 37.93 33.86
C ALA A 14 -0.20 36.85 33.66
N GLY A 15 -0.23 36.22 32.50
CA GLY A 15 -1.20 35.17 32.19
C GLY A 15 -1.31 34.94 30.68
N CYS A 16 -1.26 33.67 30.28
CA CYS A 16 -1.24 33.17 28.88
C CYS A 16 0.13 33.11 28.20
N VAL A 17 1.04 32.29 28.77
CA VAL A 17 1.92 31.48 27.91
C VAL A 17 1.00 30.52 27.14
N GLY A 18 0.56 30.96 25.96
CA GLY A 18 -0.24 30.14 25.06
C GLY A 18 0.61 28.98 24.57
N LEU A 19 0.48 27.82 25.23
CA LEU A 19 0.92 26.55 24.66
C LEU A 19 0.03 26.28 23.44
N ALA A 20 0.43 26.83 22.30
CA ALA A 20 -0.11 26.49 21.00
C ALA A 20 0.26 25.02 20.74
N LEU A 21 -0.59 24.12 21.22
CA LEU A 21 -0.56 22.71 20.87
C LEU A 21 -0.83 22.65 19.37
N MET A 22 0.25 22.63 18.59
CA MET A 22 0.20 22.42 17.16
C MET A 22 -0.37 21.02 16.95
N ILE A 23 -1.68 20.96 16.72
CA ILE A 23 -2.36 19.78 16.22
C ILE A 23 -1.86 19.62 14.78
N ALA A 24 -0.69 18.98 14.64
CA ALA A 24 -0.20 18.53 13.37
C ALA A 24 -1.31 17.65 12.77
N PRO A 25 -1.83 17.98 11.56
CA PRO A 25 -2.88 17.18 10.96
C PRO A 25 -2.31 15.77 10.75
N SER A 26 -2.84 14.80 11.49
CA SER A 26 -2.46 13.40 11.37
C SER A 26 -2.61 12.99 9.92
N SER A 27 -1.49 12.90 9.21
CA SER A 27 -1.47 12.60 7.79
C SER A 27 -2.02 11.20 7.62
N SER A 28 -3.23 11.09 7.07
CA SER A 28 -3.74 9.79 6.63
C SER A 28 -2.71 9.23 5.66
N LEU A 29 -2.23 8.01 5.91
CA LEU A 29 -1.30 7.31 5.04
C LEU A 29 -2.05 6.82 3.80
N ALA A 30 -2.43 7.79 2.97
CA ALA A 30 -2.74 7.59 1.57
C ALA A 30 -1.48 7.01 0.90
N VAL A 31 -1.65 5.95 0.13
CA VAL A 31 -0.57 5.36 -0.66
C VAL A 31 -0.95 5.58 -2.11
N MET A 32 -0.17 6.38 -2.82
CA MET A 32 -0.32 6.52 -4.27
C MET A 32 0.29 5.32 -4.98
N VAL A 33 -0.18 5.04 -6.20
CA VAL A 33 0.30 3.91 -7.02
C VAL A 33 1.80 4.05 -7.33
N GLU A 34 2.26 5.29 -7.52
CA GLU A 34 3.63 5.69 -7.79
C GLU A 34 4.56 5.57 -6.56
N GLU A 35 4.00 5.53 -5.34
CA GLU A 35 4.74 5.44 -4.08
C GLU A 35 5.02 3.99 -3.66
N VAL A 36 4.32 3.01 -4.26
CA VAL A 36 4.58 1.59 -4.02
C VAL A 36 5.93 1.21 -4.65
N PRO A 37 6.92 0.73 -3.87
CA PRO A 37 8.25 0.44 -4.40
C PRO A 37 8.22 -0.80 -5.29
N ASN A 38 8.53 -0.62 -6.59
CA ASN A 38 8.57 -1.73 -7.54
C ASN A 38 9.75 -2.67 -7.24
N PRO A 39 9.51 -3.94 -6.85
CA PRO A 39 10.59 -4.85 -6.46
C PRO A 39 11.47 -5.26 -7.64
N ARG A 40 10.97 -5.25 -8.89
CA ARG A 40 11.80 -5.49 -10.10
C ARG A 40 12.94 -4.48 -10.18
N GLN A 41 12.67 -3.22 -9.81
CA GLN A 41 13.62 -2.12 -9.86
C GLN A 41 14.48 -2.05 -8.60
N ALA A 42 13.87 -2.16 -7.41
CA ALA A 42 14.56 -1.98 -6.14
C ALA A 42 15.53 -3.13 -5.78
N ASN A 43 15.13 -4.38 -5.99
CA ASN A 43 15.91 -5.55 -5.56
C ASN A 43 15.89 -6.74 -6.55
N ARG A 44 15.33 -6.55 -7.75
CA ARG A 44 15.08 -7.60 -8.76
C ARG A 44 14.22 -8.77 -8.24
N GLY A 45 13.45 -8.54 -7.18
CA GLY A 45 12.51 -9.48 -6.59
C GLY A 45 11.11 -9.36 -7.19
N TRP A 46 10.12 -9.85 -6.46
CA TRP A 46 8.71 -9.96 -6.85
C TRP A 46 7.75 -9.53 -5.74
N VAL A 47 8.26 -9.23 -4.53
CA VAL A 47 7.47 -8.94 -3.33
C VAL A 47 7.72 -7.50 -2.88
N SER A 48 6.65 -6.75 -2.61
CA SER A 48 6.68 -5.42 -1.99
C SER A 48 5.74 -5.40 -0.77
N ASP A 49 6.29 -5.49 0.44
CA ASP A 49 5.52 -5.55 1.69
C ASP A 49 5.46 -4.19 2.42
N THR A 50 4.76 -3.21 1.86
CA THR A 50 4.64 -1.88 2.52
C THR A 50 3.69 -1.89 3.73
N ALA A 51 2.86 -2.93 3.88
CA ALA A 51 2.02 -3.12 5.06
C ALA A 51 2.75 -3.74 6.25
N ASN A 52 4.00 -4.19 6.06
CA ASN A 52 4.82 -4.92 7.03
C ASN A 52 4.04 -6.07 7.69
N ILE A 53 3.51 -6.98 6.85
CA ILE A 53 2.72 -8.15 7.28
C ILE A 53 3.38 -9.48 6.92
N LEU A 54 4.45 -9.45 6.13
CA LEU A 54 5.29 -10.60 5.84
C LEU A 54 6.55 -10.50 6.72
N ASN A 55 7.22 -11.64 6.92
CA ASN A 55 8.56 -11.64 7.49
C ASN A 55 9.58 -11.98 6.40
N ALA A 56 10.85 -11.63 6.62
CA ALA A 56 11.91 -11.82 5.65
C ALA A 56 12.07 -13.27 5.14
N ALA A 57 11.71 -14.29 5.93
CA ALA A 57 11.73 -15.68 5.49
C ALA A 57 10.58 -15.98 4.50
N THR A 58 9.38 -15.48 4.77
CA THR A 58 8.22 -15.54 3.87
C THR A 58 8.48 -14.78 2.58
N GLU A 59 8.98 -13.55 2.65
CA GLU A 59 9.37 -12.76 1.47
C GLU A 59 10.40 -13.49 0.63
N LYS A 60 11.49 -13.99 1.24
CA LYS A 60 12.53 -14.76 0.55
C LYS A 60 11.94 -16.00 -0.14
N LYS A 61 11.04 -16.73 0.54
CA LYS A 61 10.39 -17.91 -0.01
C LYS A 61 9.48 -17.59 -1.20
N LEU A 62 8.67 -16.53 -1.09
CA LEU A 62 7.82 -16.04 -2.19
C LEU A 62 8.66 -15.63 -3.40
N ASN A 63 9.69 -14.80 -3.20
CA ASN A 63 10.63 -14.38 -4.25
C ASN A 63 11.27 -15.59 -4.97
N GLN A 64 11.71 -16.59 -4.22
CA GLN A 64 12.28 -17.83 -4.79
C GLN A 64 11.25 -18.63 -5.59
N THR A 65 10.07 -18.88 -5.02
CA THR A 65 9.02 -19.67 -5.68
C THR A 65 8.49 -18.98 -6.94
N ILE A 66 8.31 -17.66 -6.92
CA ILE A 66 7.90 -16.91 -8.12
C ILE A 66 8.99 -16.96 -9.19
N SER A 67 10.25 -16.77 -8.84
CA SER A 67 11.36 -16.85 -9.81
C SER A 67 11.49 -18.24 -10.44
N GLN A 68 11.17 -19.31 -9.69
CA GLN A 68 11.12 -20.68 -10.22
C GLN A 68 9.94 -20.92 -11.16
N LEU A 69 8.79 -20.27 -10.92
CA LEU A 69 7.65 -20.31 -11.83
C LEU A 69 7.96 -19.54 -13.12
N GLU A 70 8.46 -18.31 -13.01
CA GLU A 70 8.87 -17.49 -14.15
C GLU A 70 9.89 -18.22 -15.03
N ALA A 71 10.92 -18.84 -14.44
CA ALA A 71 11.90 -19.65 -15.18
C ALA A 71 11.28 -20.91 -15.85
N LYS A 72 10.17 -21.43 -15.34
CA LYS A 72 9.52 -22.67 -15.83
C LYS A 72 8.50 -22.41 -16.94
N ASN A 73 7.71 -21.34 -16.86
CA ASN A 73 6.61 -21.07 -17.81
C ASN A 73 6.52 -19.59 -18.27
N GLY A 74 7.46 -18.76 -17.83
CA GLY A 74 7.54 -17.34 -18.18
C GLY A 74 6.56 -16.42 -17.44
N THR A 75 5.66 -16.94 -16.60
CA THR A 75 4.65 -16.14 -15.88
C THR A 75 5.30 -15.22 -14.87
N GLU A 76 4.94 -13.93 -14.91
CA GLU A 76 5.44 -12.93 -13.97
C GLU A 76 4.39 -12.69 -12.88
N ILE A 77 4.74 -12.88 -11.60
CA ILE A 77 3.81 -12.70 -10.47
C ILE A 77 4.38 -11.65 -9.53
N ALA A 78 3.66 -10.56 -9.29
CA ALA A 78 3.98 -9.61 -8.22
C ALA A 78 3.09 -9.87 -7.01
N VAL A 79 3.68 -9.88 -5.81
CA VAL A 79 2.96 -9.90 -4.54
C VAL A 79 3.16 -8.56 -3.86
N VAL A 80 2.06 -7.85 -3.60
CA VAL A 80 2.09 -6.51 -3.02
C VAL A 80 1.20 -6.49 -1.79
N THR A 81 1.70 -5.91 -0.70
CA THR A 81 0.90 -5.56 0.46
C THR A 81 0.92 -4.04 0.64
N VAL A 82 -0.24 -3.47 0.99
CA VAL A 82 -0.38 -2.05 1.31
C VAL A 82 -1.19 -1.83 2.59
N PRO A 83 -0.89 -0.78 3.39
CA PRO A 83 -1.71 -0.40 4.53
C PRO A 83 -3.16 -0.10 4.14
N ASN A 84 -3.37 0.62 3.03
CA ASN A 84 -4.67 0.98 2.47
C ASN A 84 -4.52 1.27 0.96
N THR A 85 -5.63 1.38 0.22
CA THR A 85 -5.66 1.74 -1.22
C THR A 85 -6.21 3.14 -1.52
N ALA A 86 -6.64 3.89 -0.50
CA ALA A 86 -7.00 5.30 -0.64
C ALA A 86 -5.78 6.13 -1.09
N PRO A 87 -5.96 7.09 -2.03
CA PRO A 87 -7.23 7.70 -2.41
C PRO A 87 -7.89 7.10 -3.66
N SER A 88 -7.44 5.94 -4.17
CA SER A 88 -8.10 5.28 -5.29
C SER A 88 -9.56 4.93 -4.96
N GLU A 89 -10.44 5.03 -5.96
CA GLU A 89 -11.89 4.81 -5.81
C GLU A 89 -12.24 3.44 -5.19
N THR A 90 -11.49 2.41 -5.55
CA THR A 90 -11.61 1.06 -4.97
C THR A 90 -10.26 0.36 -4.91
N PRO A 91 -10.09 -0.68 -4.06
CA PRO A 91 -8.92 -1.55 -4.09
C PRO A 91 -8.67 -2.20 -5.45
N LYS A 92 -9.75 -2.51 -6.20
CA LYS A 92 -9.70 -3.04 -7.57
C LYS A 92 -9.10 -2.02 -8.53
N ALA A 93 -9.52 -0.76 -8.45
CA ALA A 93 -8.97 0.33 -9.26
C ALA A 93 -7.48 0.55 -8.95
N PHE A 94 -7.09 0.52 -7.67
CA PHE A 94 -5.68 0.60 -7.26
C PHE A 94 -4.86 -0.58 -7.84
N ALA A 95 -5.34 -1.82 -7.70
CA ALA A 95 -4.66 -3.00 -8.23
C ALA A 95 -4.48 -2.92 -9.76
N THR A 96 -5.53 -2.52 -10.48
CA THR A 96 -5.50 -2.32 -11.94
C THR A 96 -4.52 -1.22 -12.35
N GLN A 97 -4.50 -0.07 -11.65
CA GLN A 97 -3.56 1.02 -11.89
C GLN A 97 -2.12 0.57 -11.64
N LEU A 98 -1.85 -0.12 -10.52
CA LEU A 98 -0.52 -0.63 -10.18
C LEU A 98 -0.01 -1.69 -11.17
N PHE A 99 -0.87 -2.62 -11.59
CA PHE A 99 -0.55 -3.63 -12.62
C PHE A 99 -0.09 -2.97 -13.93
N ASN A 100 -0.82 -1.96 -14.39
CA ASN A 100 -0.51 -1.21 -15.61
C ASN A 100 0.72 -0.32 -15.44
N HIS A 101 0.86 0.38 -14.31
CA HIS A 101 1.98 1.25 -14.01
C HIS A 101 3.31 0.48 -13.97
N TRP A 102 3.33 -0.69 -13.32
CA TRP A 102 4.49 -1.57 -13.27
C TRP A 102 4.70 -2.42 -14.53
N LYS A 103 3.73 -2.46 -15.45
CA LYS A 103 3.76 -3.25 -16.69
C LYS A 103 4.05 -4.74 -16.41
N ILE A 104 3.28 -5.33 -15.51
CA ILE A 104 3.49 -6.72 -15.05
C ILE A 104 3.14 -7.70 -16.17
N GLY A 105 4.07 -8.60 -16.51
CA GLY A 105 3.92 -9.54 -17.61
C GLY A 105 4.71 -9.13 -18.85
N LYS A 106 5.17 -10.13 -19.61
CA LYS A 106 6.00 -9.90 -20.80
C LYS A 106 5.12 -9.40 -21.94
N ALA A 107 5.56 -8.35 -22.62
CA ALA A 107 4.77 -7.60 -23.62
C ALA A 107 4.10 -8.47 -24.71
N ASN A 108 4.75 -9.56 -25.14
CA ASN A 108 4.23 -10.44 -26.19
C ASN A 108 3.26 -11.51 -25.69
N SER A 109 3.33 -11.90 -24.42
CA SER A 109 2.54 -13.00 -23.84
C SER A 109 1.50 -12.53 -22.84
N ASN A 110 1.54 -11.28 -22.38
CA ASN A 110 0.58 -10.70 -21.42
C ASN A 110 0.35 -11.62 -20.21
N ASN A 111 1.43 -12.23 -19.73
CA ASN A 111 1.41 -13.34 -18.79
C ASN A 111 1.71 -12.91 -17.34
N GLY A 112 1.28 -11.69 -17.00
CA GLY A 112 1.45 -11.09 -15.68
C GLY A 112 0.32 -11.41 -14.72
N VAL A 113 0.64 -11.45 -13.42
CA VAL A 113 -0.33 -11.53 -12.32
C VAL A 113 0.10 -10.57 -11.21
N LEU A 114 -0.83 -9.75 -10.70
CA LEU A 114 -0.66 -9.02 -9.45
C LEU A 114 -1.53 -9.67 -8.38
N PHE A 115 -0.95 -9.95 -7.21
CA PHE A 115 -1.65 -10.33 -6.01
C PHE A 115 -1.51 -9.22 -4.97
N LEU A 116 -2.56 -8.44 -4.76
CA LEU A 116 -2.59 -7.31 -3.84
C LEU A 116 -3.32 -7.68 -2.55
N VAL A 117 -2.71 -7.39 -1.40
CA VAL A 117 -3.36 -7.43 -0.08
C VAL A 117 -3.42 -6.02 0.49
N SER A 118 -4.63 -5.46 0.62
CA SER A 118 -4.86 -4.24 1.39
C SER A 118 -5.28 -4.59 2.82
N LYS A 119 -4.42 -4.23 3.79
CA LYS A 119 -4.58 -4.56 5.20
C LYS A 119 -5.78 -3.84 5.82
N GLY A 120 -5.85 -2.52 5.65
CA GLY A 120 -6.89 -1.66 6.21
C GLY A 120 -8.26 -1.89 5.58
N ASP A 121 -8.31 -2.06 4.25
CA ASP A 121 -9.56 -2.34 3.54
C ASP A 121 -10.07 -3.77 3.80
N ARG A 122 -9.21 -4.64 4.34
CA ARG A 122 -9.43 -6.08 4.48
C ARG A 122 -9.86 -6.70 3.15
N ARG A 123 -9.11 -6.40 2.09
CA ARG A 123 -9.36 -6.87 0.72
C ARG A 123 -8.11 -7.51 0.12
N VAL A 124 -8.38 -8.51 -0.70
CA VAL A 124 -7.40 -9.12 -1.59
C VAL A 124 -7.92 -8.89 -2.99
N GLU A 125 -7.08 -8.30 -3.84
CA GLU A 125 -7.39 -8.11 -5.26
C GLU A 125 -6.36 -8.87 -6.08
N ILE A 126 -6.83 -9.36 -7.23
CA ILE A 126 -5.98 -10.07 -8.19
C ILE A 126 -6.22 -9.42 -9.55
N GLU A 127 -5.12 -9.11 -10.23
CA GLU A 127 -5.12 -8.75 -11.64
C GLU A 127 -4.34 -9.77 -12.44
N THR A 128 -4.83 -10.07 -13.63
CA THR A 128 -4.26 -11.05 -14.55
C THR A 128 -4.19 -10.43 -15.94
N GLY A 129 -3.03 -10.51 -16.58
CA GLY A 129 -2.93 -10.18 -18.00
C GLY A 129 -3.67 -11.20 -18.86
N TYR A 130 -4.05 -10.80 -20.07
CA TYR A 130 -4.88 -11.57 -20.98
C TYR A 130 -4.36 -13.00 -21.27
N GLY A 131 -3.03 -13.19 -21.30
CA GLY A 131 -2.43 -14.51 -21.53
C GLY A 131 -2.57 -15.48 -20.35
N ILE A 132 -3.00 -15.01 -19.18
CA ILE A 132 -3.27 -15.82 -17.99
C ILE A 132 -4.75 -16.22 -17.88
N GLU A 133 -5.68 -15.40 -18.39
CA GLU A 133 -7.12 -15.60 -18.21
C GLU A 133 -7.65 -17.00 -18.60
N PRO A 134 -7.17 -17.67 -19.68
CA PRO A 134 -7.61 -19.02 -20.01
C PRO A 134 -7.24 -20.09 -18.98
N VAL A 135 -6.24 -19.83 -18.13
CA VAL A 135 -5.71 -20.77 -17.13
C VAL A 135 -6.13 -20.38 -15.72
N LEU A 136 -6.18 -19.08 -15.42
CA LEU A 136 -6.58 -18.51 -14.13
C LEU A 136 -7.52 -17.31 -14.36
N PRO A 137 -8.83 -17.54 -14.61
CA PRO A 137 -9.78 -16.46 -14.83
C PRO A 137 -9.92 -15.59 -13.57
N ASN A 138 -9.68 -14.29 -13.68
CA ASN A 138 -9.62 -13.33 -12.56
C ASN A 138 -10.78 -13.51 -11.55
N ALA A 139 -12.03 -13.54 -12.03
CA ALA A 139 -13.23 -13.70 -11.22
C ALA A 139 -13.25 -15.00 -10.39
N GLN A 140 -12.66 -16.09 -10.89
CA GLN A 140 -12.55 -17.35 -10.13
C GLN A 140 -11.49 -17.23 -9.02
N VAL A 141 -10.32 -16.66 -9.33
CA VAL A 141 -9.23 -16.54 -8.34
C VAL A 141 -9.60 -15.57 -7.22
N GLN A 142 -10.24 -14.43 -7.53
CA GLN A 142 -10.74 -13.49 -6.51
C GLN A 142 -11.75 -14.14 -5.55
N ARG A 143 -12.64 -15.01 -6.08
CA ARG A 143 -13.60 -15.77 -5.25
C ARG A 143 -12.87 -16.63 -4.22
N PHE A 144 -11.79 -17.32 -4.57
CA PHE A 144 -11.00 -18.12 -3.62
C PHE A 144 -10.16 -17.25 -2.67
N ALA A 145 -9.49 -16.21 -3.18
CA ALA A 145 -8.60 -15.34 -2.40
C ALA A 145 -9.32 -14.69 -1.20
N ARG A 146 -10.58 -14.29 -1.38
CA ARG A 146 -11.45 -13.74 -0.33
C ARG A 146 -11.66 -14.68 0.86
N PHE A 147 -11.67 -16.00 0.63
CA PHE A 147 -11.87 -17.00 1.69
C PHE A 147 -10.61 -17.34 2.50
N LEU A 148 -9.41 -17.05 1.96
CA LEU A 148 -8.15 -17.56 2.53
C LEU A 148 -7.43 -16.58 3.47
N ILE A 149 -7.55 -15.26 3.26
CA ILE A 149 -6.73 -14.27 3.98
C ILE A 149 -7.46 -13.55 5.13
N PHE A 150 -8.76 -13.27 4.99
CA PHE A 150 -9.52 -12.47 5.98
C PHE A 150 -10.64 -13.22 6.69
N LYS A 151 -10.75 -14.53 6.49
CA LYS A 151 -11.66 -15.37 7.26
C LYS A 151 -11.20 -15.35 8.72
N PRO A 152 -12.05 -15.01 9.70
CA PRO A 152 -11.66 -15.18 11.09
C PRO A 152 -11.38 -16.65 11.33
N LEU A 153 -10.23 -16.96 11.89
CA LEU A 153 -10.06 -18.19 12.66
C LEU A 153 -10.92 -18.03 13.91
N HIS A 154 -12.23 -18.28 13.77
CA HIS A 154 -13.06 -18.56 14.92
C HIS A 154 -12.45 -19.79 15.58
N GLY A 155 -11.92 -19.59 16.79
CA GLY A 155 -11.34 -20.67 17.59
C GLY A 155 -12.39 -21.75 17.84
N CYS A 156 -11.88 -22.96 18.08
CA CYS A 156 -12.65 -24.06 18.63
C CYS A 156 -13.24 -23.69 20.00
#